data_AF-A0A843C7Z4-F1
#
_entry.id   AF-A0A843C7Z4-F1
#
_cell.length_a   1.000
_cell.length_b   1.000
_cell.length_c   1.000
_cell.angle_alpha   90.00
_cell.angle_beta   90.00
_cell.angle_gamma   90.00
#
_symmetry.space_group_name_H-M   'P 1'
#
loop_
_entity.id
_entity.type
_entity.pdbx_description
1 polymer ?
#
loop_
_entity_poly.entity_id
_entity_poly.type
_entity_poly.pdbx_seq_one_letter_code
_entity_poly.pdbx_strand_id
1 'polypeptide(L)'
;MQILKCECPPDSENYEDEDGMLICASCGGWVEVEHLSEKQGIFSNYSSLEKMLSETLVKDVMSKELIVAHSSTTIFQIAKMMEQGIGAILIKNDSSPIGIITDRDFATKIVAYKCPLDKPVGAVASMPLQTIGPNESMMDAARKMSSKRIRKLAVVQDAKVIGIITSTDLVNRLAAI
;
A
#
# COMPACT_ATOMS: atom_id res chain seq x y z
N MET A 1 32.45 28.70 -18.37
CA MET A 1 32.55 27.51 -19.24
C MET A 1 31.22 27.42 -19.97
N GLN A 2 31.17 27.58 -21.29
CA GLN A 2 29.92 27.37 -22.03
C GLN A 2 29.68 25.86 -22.05
N ILE A 3 28.70 25.40 -21.29
CA ILE A 3 28.19 24.03 -21.44
C ILE A 3 27.55 23.99 -22.84
N LEU A 4 27.98 23.05 -23.69
CA LEU A 4 27.48 22.88 -25.06
C LEU A 4 26.51 21.71 -25.12
N LYS A 5 25.51 21.80 -26.02
CA LYS A 5 24.47 20.78 -26.17
C LYS A 5 25.12 19.50 -26.68
N CYS A 6 24.78 18.37 -26.07
CA CYS A 6 25.26 17.07 -26.51
C CYS A 6 24.75 16.76 -27.93
N GLU A 7 25.67 16.40 -28.83
CA GLU A 7 25.38 15.92 -30.20
C GLU A 7 25.79 14.44 -30.38
N CYS A 8 26.10 13.72 -29.29
CA CYS A 8 26.45 12.31 -29.34
C CYS A 8 25.24 11.41 -29.69
N PRO A 9 25.49 10.19 -30.22
CA PRO A 9 24.45 9.20 -30.38
C PRO A 9 23.70 8.91 -29.07
N PRO A 10 22.40 8.58 -29.13
CA PRO A 10 21.53 8.42 -27.95
C PRO A 10 21.92 7.26 -27.03
N ASP A 11 22.75 6.32 -27.48
CA ASP A 11 23.23 5.17 -26.71
C ASP A 11 24.44 5.48 -25.81
N SER A 12 24.88 6.74 -25.77
CA SER A 12 26.00 7.16 -24.93
C SER A 12 25.64 7.13 -23.44
N GLU A 13 26.56 6.62 -22.61
CA GLU A 13 26.39 6.60 -21.15
C GLU A 13 26.26 8.04 -20.60
N ASN A 14 25.42 8.23 -19.58
CA ASN A 14 25.13 9.52 -18.97
C ASN A 14 25.27 9.47 -17.45
N TYR A 15 25.63 10.59 -16.83
CA TYR A 15 25.68 10.76 -15.38
C TYR A 15 25.09 12.12 -14.97
N GLU A 16 24.68 12.25 -13.71
CA GLU A 16 24.23 13.53 -13.13
C GLU A 16 25.41 14.27 -12.49
N ASP A 17 25.54 15.57 -12.76
CA ASP A 17 26.51 16.42 -12.09
C ASP A 17 26.00 16.94 -10.72
N GLU A 18 26.83 17.73 -10.03
CA GLU A 18 26.51 18.27 -8.70
C GLU A 18 25.32 19.25 -8.71
N ASP A 19 24.98 19.81 -9.88
CA ASP A 19 23.85 20.72 -10.08
C ASP A 19 22.58 19.98 -10.57
N GLY A 20 22.64 18.65 -10.71
CA GLY A 20 21.54 17.80 -11.17
C GLY A 20 21.32 17.83 -12.69
N MET A 21 22.31 18.28 -13.46
CA MET A 21 22.29 18.30 -14.91
C MET A 21 22.75 16.93 -15.45
N LEU A 22 22.03 16.38 -16.43
CA LEU A 22 22.42 15.15 -17.12
C LEU A 22 23.54 15.47 -18.12
N ILE A 23 24.69 14.82 -17.94
CA ILE A 23 25.89 15.00 -18.74
C ILE A 23 26.24 13.71 -19.48
N CYS A 24 26.54 13.82 -20.78
CA CYS A 24 27.03 12.70 -21.58
C CYS A 24 28.46 12.33 -21.18
N ALA A 25 28.69 11.08 -20.79
CA ALA A 25 30.01 10.57 -20.43
C ALA A 25 31.00 10.55 -21.60
N SER A 26 30.50 10.58 -22.84
CA SER A 26 31.33 10.55 -24.04
C SER A 26 31.85 11.93 -24.47
N CYS A 27 31.05 12.99 -24.37
CA CYS A 27 31.44 14.33 -24.85
C CYS A 27 31.46 15.41 -23.76
N GLY A 28 30.94 15.12 -22.55
CA GLY A 28 30.82 16.10 -21.48
C GLY A 28 29.79 17.20 -21.75
N GLY A 29 29.00 17.10 -22.83
CA GLY A 29 27.91 18.01 -23.14
C GLY A 29 26.66 17.74 -22.31
N TRP A 30 25.84 18.77 -22.12
CA TRP A 30 24.56 18.60 -21.42
C TRP A 30 23.55 17.89 -22.32
N VAL A 31 22.78 16.99 -21.72
CA VAL A 31 21.71 16.25 -22.39
C VAL A 31 20.39 16.90 -22.02
N GLU A 32 19.65 17.38 -23.02
CA GLU A 32 18.34 18.00 -22.82
C GLU A 32 17.31 16.89 -22.55
N VAL A 33 16.66 16.95 -21.39
CA VAL A 33 15.79 15.88 -20.85
C VAL A 33 14.50 15.69 -21.67
N GLU A 34 14.23 16.57 -22.64
CA GLU A 34 13.08 16.46 -23.55
C GLU A 34 13.13 15.23 -24.47
N HIS A 35 14.26 14.51 -24.56
CA HIS A 35 14.38 13.30 -25.39
C HIS A 35 14.54 11.99 -24.60
N LEU A 36 14.51 12.01 -23.26
CA LEU A 36 14.38 10.77 -22.47
C LEU A 36 12.93 10.26 -22.42
N SER A 37 11.99 10.97 -23.06
CA SER A 37 10.62 10.51 -23.30
C SER A 37 10.50 9.40 -24.36
N GLU A 38 11.58 9.02 -25.03
CA GLU A 38 11.58 7.99 -26.09
C GLU A 38 11.94 6.56 -25.64
N LYS A 39 11.74 6.24 -24.35
CA LYS A 39 11.33 4.88 -23.96
C LYS A 39 9.80 4.75 -24.08
N GLN A 40 9.31 4.90 -25.30
CA GLN A 40 7.91 5.09 -25.75
C GLN A 40 6.95 3.87 -25.59
N GLY A 41 7.16 3.02 -24.58
CA GLY A 41 6.19 1.96 -24.22
C GLY A 41 5.84 1.90 -22.74
N ILE A 42 6.65 2.53 -21.88
CA ILE A 42 6.53 2.43 -20.43
C ILE A 42 6.05 3.76 -19.85
N PHE A 43 6.53 4.91 -20.35
CA PHE A 43 6.24 6.22 -19.74
C PHE A 43 4.81 6.76 -19.94
N SER A 44 4.11 6.45 -21.05
CA SER A 44 2.71 6.90 -21.25
C SER A 44 1.74 6.27 -20.24
N ASN A 45 2.06 5.04 -19.81
CA ASN A 45 1.21 4.27 -18.93
C ASN A 45 1.41 4.73 -17.49
N TYR A 46 2.63 5.15 -17.12
CA TYR A 46 2.92 5.65 -15.78
C TYR A 46 2.19 6.97 -15.46
N SER A 47 2.07 7.90 -16.41
CA SER A 47 1.27 9.12 -16.13
C SER A 47 -0.23 8.79 -15.97
N SER A 48 -0.72 7.81 -16.73
CA SER A 48 -2.10 7.33 -16.62
C SER A 48 -2.37 6.57 -15.31
N LEU A 49 -1.41 5.77 -14.85
CA LEU A 49 -1.48 5.03 -13.59
C LEU A 49 -1.35 5.97 -12.38
N GLU A 50 -0.42 6.92 -12.41
CA GLU A 50 -0.29 7.93 -11.36
C GLU A 50 -1.54 8.79 -11.25
N LYS A 51 -2.09 9.22 -12.40
CA LYS A 51 -3.36 9.94 -12.46
C LYS A 51 -4.51 9.10 -11.89
N MET A 52 -4.64 7.84 -12.31
CA MET A 52 -5.70 6.96 -11.80
C MET A 52 -5.58 6.73 -10.29
N LEU A 53 -4.37 6.47 -9.80
CA LEU A 53 -4.11 6.25 -8.36
C LEU A 53 -4.37 7.51 -7.52
N SER A 54 -4.17 8.70 -8.09
CA SER A 54 -4.42 9.97 -7.40
C SER A 54 -5.90 10.40 -7.47
N GLU A 55 -6.61 10.09 -8.54
CA GLU A 55 -8.02 10.46 -8.72
C GLU A 55 -9.01 9.44 -8.13
N THR A 56 -8.64 8.15 -8.05
CA THR A 56 -9.52 7.12 -7.47
C THR A 56 -9.50 7.20 -5.96
N LEU A 57 -10.69 7.31 -5.36
CA LEU A 57 -10.83 7.44 -3.91
C LEU A 57 -10.92 6.08 -3.22
N VAL A 58 -10.47 6.03 -1.98
CA VAL A 58 -10.54 4.82 -1.15
C VAL A 58 -11.95 4.24 -1.08
N LYS A 59 -12.98 5.09 -0.94
CA LYS A 59 -14.38 4.64 -0.87
C LYS A 59 -14.89 3.91 -2.11
N ASP A 60 -14.24 4.11 -3.26
CA ASP A 60 -14.62 3.51 -4.54
C ASP A 60 -14.05 2.09 -4.71
N VAL A 61 -13.08 1.73 -3.87
CA VAL A 61 -12.29 0.49 -3.97
C VAL A 61 -12.38 -0.37 -2.71
N MET A 62 -12.64 0.22 -1.55
CA MET A 62 -12.73 -0.50 -0.28
C MET A 62 -13.84 -1.54 -0.25
N SER A 63 -13.64 -2.62 0.51
CA SER A 63 -14.72 -3.51 0.90
C SER A 63 -15.52 -2.92 2.06
N LYS A 64 -16.84 -3.00 1.97
CA LYS A 64 -17.79 -2.56 3.01
C LYS A 64 -18.23 -3.69 3.93
N GLU A 65 -17.98 -4.94 3.54
CA GLU A 65 -18.35 -6.11 4.32
C GLU A 65 -17.33 -6.32 5.45
N LEU A 66 -17.65 -5.74 6.60
CA LEU A 66 -16.82 -5.83 7.79
C LEU A 66 -17.16 -7.08 8.59
N ILE A 67 -16.18 -7.97 8.75
CA ILE A 67 -16.28 -9.10 9.67
C ILE A 67 -15.70 -8.66 11.01
N VAL A 68 -16.53 -8.76 12.05
CA VAL A 68 -16.19 -8.31 13.41
C VAL A 68 -16.35 -9.48 14.38
N ALA A 69 -15.35 -9.68 15.23
CA ALA A 69 -15.39 -10.64 16.33
C ALA A 69 -15.14 -9.93 17.67
N HIS A 70 -15.59 -10.55 18.76
CA HIS A 70 -15.34 -10.05 20.10
C HIS A 70 -13.90 -10.38 20.55
N SER A 71 -13.33 -9.54 21.39
CA SER A 71 -11.97 -9.71 21.92
C SER A 71 -11.78 -11.03 22.71
N SER A 72 -12.87 -11.57 23.26
CA SER A 72 -12.90 -12.87 23.96
C SER A 72 -12.98 -14.08 23.03
N THR A 73 -13.27 -13.91 21.74
CA THR A 73 -13.29 -15.01 20.75
C THR A 73 -11.92 -15.67 20.71
N THR A 74 -11.88 -17.00 20.67
CA THR A 74 -10.59 -17.73 20.72
C THR A 74 -9.85 -17.60 19.39
N ILE A 75 -8.52 -17.69 19.44
CA ILE A 75 -7.67 -17.71 18.23
C ILE A 75 -8.10 -18.83 17.27
N PHE A 76 -8.49 -20.00 17.79
CA PHE A 76 -9.01 -21.11 16.98
C PHE A 76 -10.29 -20.73 16.22
N GLN A 77 -11.26 -20.10 16.89
CA GLN A 77 -12.51 -19.66 16.25
C GLN A 77 -12.25 -18.62 15.16
N ILE A 78 -11.32 -17.68 15.41
CA ILE A 78 -10.87 -16.71 14.42
C ILE A 78 -10.25 -17.41 13.21
N ALA A 79 -9.38 -18.41 13.42
CA ALA A 79 -8.81 -19.19 12.33
C ALA A 79 -9.89 -19.88 11.48
N LYS A 80 -10.95 -20.41 12.11
CA LYS A 80 -12.10 -21.00 11.40
C LYS A 80 -12.89 -20.00 10.58
N MET A 81 -13.04 -18.76 11.06
CA MET A 81 -13.63 -17.70 10.25
C MET A 81 -12.73 -17.37 9.04
N MET A 82 -11.42 -17.27 9.26
CA MET A 82 -10.46 -16.95 8.20
C MET A 82 -10.31 -18.05 7.14
N GLU A 83 -10.54 -19.31 7.50
CA GLU A 83 -10.60 -20.46 6.57
C GLU A 83 -11.62 -20.27 5.45
N GLN A 84 -12.65 -19.43 5.66
CA GLN A 84 -13.66 -19.09 4.66
C GLN A 84 -13.20 -18.03 3.64
N GLY A 85 -11.90 -17.73 3.58
CA GLY A 85 -11.32 -16.74 2.68
C GLY A 85 -11.31 -15.31 3.24
N ILE A 86 -11.53 -15.15 4.54
CA ILE A 86 -11.53 -13.84 5.21
C ILE A 86 -10.11 -13.51 5.67
N GLY A 87 -9.40 -12.66 4.92
CA GLY A 87 -8.01 -12.32 5.23
C GLY A 87 -7.81 -11.35 6.41
N ALA A 88 -8.88 -10.74 6.94
CA ALA A 88 -8.80 -9.86 8.10
C ALA A 88 -10.12 -9.79 8.86
N ILE A 89 -10.03 -9.77 10.19
CA ILE A 89 -11.19 -9.65 11.09
C ILE A 89 -10.94 -8.51 12.06
N LEU A 90 -11.93 -7.63 12.19
CA LEU A 90 -11.92 -6.55 13.18
C LEU A 90 -12.23 -7.14 14.56
N ILE A 91 -11.43 -6.77 15.55
CA ILE A 91 -11.58 -7.23 16.93
C ILE A 91 -12.12 -6.09 17.78
N LYS A 92 -13.33 -6.26 18.32
CA LYS A 92 -13.98 -5.27 19.17
C LYS A 92 -13.98 -5.74 20.63
N ASN A 93 -13.75 -4.81 21.55
CA ASN A 93 -14.03 -4.96 22.97
C ASN A 93 -15.11 -3.95 23.37
N ASP A 94 -15.86 -4.20 24.43
CA ASP A 94 -16.96 -3.33 24.85
C ASP A 94 -16.50 -1.89 25.19
N SER A 95 -15.23 -1.73 25.58
CA SER A 95 -14.66 -0.48 26.08
C SER A 95 -13.34 -0.06 25.40
N SER A 96 -12.82 -0.82 24.44
CA SER A 96 -11.49 -0.58 23.84
C SER A 96 -11.57 -0.19 22.36
N PRO A 97 -10.56 0.53 21.83
CA PRO A 97 -10.47 0.80 20.39
C PRO A 97 -10.50 -0.51 19.59
N ILE A 98 -11.08 -0.46 18.40
CA ILE A 98 -11.16 -1.62 17.52
C ILE A 98 -9.73 -2.01 17.10
N GLY A 99 -9.41 -3.30 17.20
CA GLY A 99 -8.19 -3.90 16.69
C GLY A 99 -8.42 -4.69 15.41
N ILE A 100 -7.37 -5.31 14.89
CA ILE A 100 -7.43 -6.18 13.71
C ILE A 100 -6.55 -7.41 13.90
N ILE A 101 -7.00 -8.53 13.36
CA ILE A 101 -6.19 -9.73 13.20
C ILE A 101 -6.13 -10.11 11.72
N THR A 102 -4.95 -10.50 11.25
CA THR A 102 -4.67 -10.84 9.85
C THR A 102 -3.81 -12.10 9.73
N ASP A 103 -3.67 -12.65 8.52
CA ASP A 103 -2.85 -13.86 8.27
C ASP A 103 -1.41 -13.71 8.77
N ARG A 104 -0.85 -12.49 8.67
CA ARG A 104 0.50 -12.21 9.17
C ARG A 104 0.57 -12.38 10.69
N ASP A 105 -0.44 -11.96 11.43
CA ASP A 105 -0.45 -12.07 12.90
C ASP A 105 -0.45 -13.54 13.35
N PHE A 106 -1.09 -14.44 12.58
CA PHE A 106 -1.01 -15.87 12.82
C PHE A 106 0.43 -16.38 12.73
N ALA A 107 1.15 -16.02 11.67
CA ALA A 107 2.55 -16.41 11.53
C ALA A 107 3.43 -15.76 12.61
N THR A 108 3.32 -14.44 12.79
CA THR A 108 4.32 -13.66 13.54
C THR A 108 4.03 -13.49 15.02
N LYS A 109 2.78 -13.64 15.48
CA LYS A 109 2.40 -13.46 16.89
C LYS A 109 1.85 -14.71 17.55
N ILE A 110 1.23 -15.60 16.78
CA ILE A 110 0.62 -16.82 17.31
C ILE A 110 1.60 -17.99 17.17
N VAL A 111 1.93 -18.38 15.94
CA VAL A 111 2.78 -19.55 15.67
C VAL A 111 4.21 -19.32 16.16
N ALA A 112 4.82 -18.17 15.82
CA ALA A 112 6.18 -17.83 16.24
C ALA A 112 6.40 -17.90 17.77
N TYR A 113 5.35 -17.67 18.55
CA TYR A 113 5.42 -17.66 20.02
C TYR A 113 4.71 -18.86 20.66
N LYS A 114 4.28 -19.86 19.88
CA LYS A 114 3.52 -21.03 20.35
C LYS A 114 2.32 -20.64 21.22
N CYS A 115 1.60 -19.58 20.82
CA CYS A 115 0.45 -19.10 21.57
C CYS A 115 -0.67 -20.17 21.57
N PRO A 116 -1.25 -20.51 22.73
CA PRO A 116 -2.37 -21.45 22.80
C PRO A 116 -3.57 -20.95 21.98
N LEU A 117 -4.23 -21.85 21.25
CA LEU A 117 -5.32 -21.48 20.33
C LEU A 117 -6.66 -21.22 21.04
N ASP A 118 -6.80 -21.65 22.28
CA ASP A 118 -7.92 -21.36 23.18
C ASP A 118 -7.82 -19.97 23.82
N LYS A 119 -6.67 -19.30 23.70
CA LYS A 119 -6.48 -17.93 24.20
C LYS A 119 -7.40 -16.95 23.46
N PRO A 120 -7.93 -15.92 24.14
CA PRO A 120 -8.65 -14.81 23.51
C PRO A 120 -7.81 -14.09 22.45
N VAL A 121 -8.42 -13.80 21.29
CA VAL A 121 -7.78 -13.09 20.19
C VAL A 121 -7.39 -11.66 20.56
N GLY A 122 -8.10 -11.03 21.50
CA GLY A 122 -7.76 -9.69 22.01
C GLY A 122 -6.32 -9.59 22.55
N ALA A 123 -5.72 -10.70 22.98
CA ALA A 123 -4.34 -10.72 23.46
C ALA A 123 -3.27 -10.70 22.34
N VAL A 124 -3.66 -10.96 21.08
CA VAL A 124 -2.74 -11.04 19.93
C VAL A 124 -3.13 -10.08 18.78
N ALA A 125 -4.35 -9.55 18.79
CA ALA A 125 -4.81 -8.56 17.83
C ALA A 125 -3.88 -7.34 17.77
N SER A 126 -3.69 -6.81 16.58
CA SER A 126 -2.94 -5.57 16.35
C SER A 126 -3.78 -4.35 16.72
N MET A 127 -3.23 -3.47 17.57
CA MET A 127 -3.83 -2.21 17.99
C MET A 127 -2.73 -1.14 18.12
N PRO A 128 -3.01 0.15 17.84
CA PRO A 128 -4.25 0.68 17.26
C PRO A 128 -4.35 0.38 15.76
N LEU A 129 -5.59 0.39 15.24
CA LEU A 129 -5.84 0.28 13.79
C LEU A 129 -5.08 1.36 13.03
N GLN A 130 -4.44 0.95 11.94
CA GLN A 130 -3.95 1.88 10.93
C GLN A 130 -5.13 2.23 10.02
N THR A 131 -5.49 3.51 10.00
CA THR A 131 -6.73 3.99 9.39
C THR A 131 -6.47 4.81 8.13
N ILE A 132 -7.49 5.06 7.34
CA ILE A 132 -7.50 6.01 6.22
C ILE A 132 -8.92 6.56 6.03
N GLY A 133 -9.05 7.78 5.55
CA GLY A 133 -10.33 8.40 5.24
C GLY A 133 -10.90 7.93 3.89
N PRO A 134 -12.23 7.92 3.72
CA PRO A 134 -12.88 7.47 2.49
C PRO A 134 -12.61 8.37 1.27
N ASN A 135 -12.26 9.63 1.50
CA ASN A 135 -11.97 10.63 0.46
C ASN A 135 -10.46 10.82 0.22
N GLU A 136 -9.59 10.03 0.88
CA GLU A 136 -8.19 9.95 0.51
C GLU A 136 -8.04 9.10 -0.78
N SER A 137 -6.93 9.29 -1.50
CA SER A 137 -6.70 8.61 -2.78
C SER A 137 -6.16 7.18 -2.58
N MET A 138 -6.24 6.36 -3.63
CA MET A 138 -5.53 5.07 -3.68
C MET A 138 -4.02 5.24 -3.50
N MET A 139 -3.45 6.34 -4.04
CA MET A 139 -2.04 6.68 -3.89
C MET A 139 -1.68 6.90 -2.41
N ASP A 140 -2.51 7.63 -1.66
CA ASP A 140 -2.31 7.85 -0.23
C ASP A 140 -2.37 6.53 0.55
N ALA A 141 -3.33 5.67 0.20
CA ALA A 141 -3.43 4.32 0.76
C ALA A 141 -2.15 3.51 0.51
N ALA A 142 -1.65 3.50 -0.73
CA ALA A 142 -0.42 2.80 -1.12
C ALA A 142 0.80 3.32 -0.35
N ARG A 143 0.98 4.65 -0.27
CA ARG A 143 2.08 5.27 0.49
C ARG A 143 2.01 4.93 1.98
N LYS A 144 0.80 4.96 2.57
CA LYS A 144 0.59 4.62 3.98
C LYS A 144 0.87 3.14 4.26
N MET A 145 0.43 2.24 3.38
CA MET A 145 0.75 0.81 3.46
C MET A 145 2.26 0.55 3.38
N SER A 146 2.94 1.16 2.41
CA SER A 146 4.38 1.02 2.20
C SER A 146 5.18 1.52 3.40
N SER A 147 4.93 2.77 3.83
CA SER A 147 5.66 3.40 4.95
C SER A 147 5.47 2.65 6.28
N LYS A 148 4.28 2.11 6.54
CA LYS A 148 3.98 1.33 7.75
C LYS A 148 4.27 -0.17 7.60
N ARG A 149 4.70 -0.63 6.41
CA ARG A 149 4.94 -2.06 6.07
C ARG A 149 3.75 -2.97 6.35
N ILE A 150 2.54 -2.46 6.11
CA ILE A 150 1.27 -3.17 6.26
C ILE A 150 0.58 -3.30 4.91
N ARG A 151 -0.45 -4.14 4.84
CA ARG A 151 -1.19 -4.42 3.59
C ARG A 151 -2.67 -4.09 3.67
N LYS A 152 -3.14 -3.62 4.82
CA LYS A 152 -4.56 -3.44 5.12
C LYS A 152 -4.71 -2.16 5.94
N LEU A 153 -5.67 -1.33 5.59
CA LEU A 153 -6.04 -0.11 6.30
C LEU A 153 -7.54 -0.15 6.59
N ALA A 154 -7.92 0.22 7.82
CA ALA A 154 -9.33 0.41 8.16
C ALA A 154 -9.79 1.76 7.62
N VAL A 155 -10.89 1.79 6.87
CA VAL A 155 -11.47 3.03 6.39
C VAL A 155 -12.37 3.61 7.47
N VAL A 156 -12.09 4.84 7.90
CA VAL A 156 -12.79 5.50 9.02
C VAL A 156 -13.45 6.79 8.56
N GLN A 157 -14.72 6.94 8.93
CA GLN A 157 -15.50 8.17 8.77
C GLN A 157 -16.27 8.41 10.06
N ASP A 158 -16.27 9.65 10.57
CA ASP A 158 -16.99 10.04 11.80
C ASP A 158 -16.73 9.10 12.99
N ALA A 159 -15.44 8.75 13.19
CA ALA A 159 -14.96 7.81 14.21
C ALA A 159 -15.50 6.37 14.11
N LYS A 160 -16.14 6.00 13.00
CA LYS A 160 -16.62 4.64 12.73
C LYS A 160 -15.81 3.99 11.62
N VAL A 161 -15.49 2.71 11.79
CA VAL A 161 -14.93 1.90 10.70
C VAL A 161 -16.06 1.56 9.73
N ILE A 162 -15.93 1.99 8.49
CA ILE A 162 -16.94 1.83 7.43
C ILE A 162 -16.49 0.87 6.32
N GLY A 163 -15.22 0.44 6.35
CA GLY A 163 -14.67 -0.47 5.35
C GLY A 163 -13.23 -0.87 5.65
N ILE A 164 -12.67 -1.74 4.82
CA ILE A 164 -11.26 -2.09 4.78
C ILE A 164 -10.77 -1.96 3.34
N ILE A 165 -9.60 -1.37 3.17
CA ILE A 165 -8.87 -1.38 1.89
C ILE A 165 -7.57 -2.17 2.06
N THR A 166 -7.28 -3.02 1.10
CA THR A 166 -6.11 -3.91 1.09
C THR A 166 -5.21 -3.63 -0.10
N SER A 167 -3.94 -4.04 -0.02
CA SER A 167 -3.03 -3.98 -1.16
C SER A 167 -3.54 -4.79 -2.36
N THR A 168 -4.30 -5.86 -2.10
CA THR A 168 -4.94 -6.66 -3.15
C THR A 168 -6.01 -5.86 -3.88
N ASP A 169 -6.79 -5.04 -3.17
CA ASP A 169 -7.80 -4.18 -3.80
C ASP A 169 -7.13 -3.15 -4.73
N LEU A 170 -5.96 -2.62 -4.32
CA LEU A 170 -5.15 -1.74 -5.17
C LEU A 170 -4.71 -2.44 -6.45
N VAL A 171 -4.17 -3.67 -6.33
CA VAL A 171 -3.74 -4.47 -7.49
C VAL A 171 -4.91 -4.85 -8.39
N ASN A 172 -6.04 -5.28 -7.82
CA ASN A 172 -7.23 -5.63 -8.59
C ASN A 172 -7.76 -4.43 -9.39
N ARG A 173 -7.72 -3.23 -8.79
CA ARG A 173 -8.12 -2.01 -9.49
C ARG A 173 -7.15 -1.63 -10.61
N LEU A 174 -5.85 -1.86 -10.43
CA LEU A 174 -4.83 -1.69 -11.47
C LEU A 174 -4.99 -2.70 -12.61
N ALA A 175 -5.34 -3.95 -12.30
CA ALA A 175 -5.53 -5.03 -13.28
C ALA A 175 -6.83 -4.92 -14.08
N ALA A 176 -7.75 -4.03 -13.68
CA ALA A 176 -8.99 -3.75 -14.39
C ALA A 176 -8.83 -2.69 -15.52
N ILE A 177 -7.58 -2.28 -15.80
CA ILE A 177 -7.18 -1.33 -16.85
C ILE A 177 -6.68 -2.12 -18.04
#